data_AF-A0A957X313-F1
#
_entry.id   AF-A0A957X313-F1
#
_cell.length_a   1.000
_cell.length_b   1.000
_cell.length_c   1.000
_cell.angle_alpha   90.00
_cell.angle_beta   90.00
_cell.angle_gamma   90.00
#
_symmetry.space_group_name_H-M   'P 1'
#
loop_
_entity.id
_entity.type
_entity.pdbx_description
1 polymer ?
#
loop_
_entity_poly.entity_id
_entity_poly.type
_entity_poly.pdbx_seq_one_letter_code
_entity_poly.pdbx_strand_id
1 'polypeptide(L)'
;MKLKCLGCHALTRLVYLSAAYSHHLVDVTLMPIGLHNQPLNLRVQLQALIDDTVGQGYDAIVLAYGLCGQATAGLTARDIPLVLPRAHDCITLFLGSRTRYQEEFAREPGTYWYVQDYIERREGKG
;
A
#
# COMPACT_ATOMS: atom_id res chain seq x y z
N MET A 1 -7.97 17.75 6.70
CA MET A 1 -7.02 17.58 5.60
C MET A 1 -7.71 16.93 4.41
N LYS A 2 -7.21 17.19 3.20
CA LYS A 2 -7.48 16.47 1.96
C LYS A 2 -6.30 15.55 1.66
N LEU A 3 -6.50 14.24 1.78
CA LEU A 3 -5.48 13.21 1.65
C LEU A 3 -5.63 12.45 0.35
N LYS A 4 -4.50 12.16 -0.33
CA LYS A 4 -4.46 11.15 -1.39
C LYS A 4 -4.00 9.82 -0.78
N CYS A 5 -4.81 8.79 -0.85
CA CYS A 5 -4.46 7.44 -0.42
C CYS A 5 -4.12 6.56 -1.61
N LEU A 6 -2.88 6.09 -1.71
CA LEU A 6 -2.48 5.08 -2.70
C LEU A 6 -2.38 3.73 -2.00
N GLY A 7 -3.09 2.72 -2.49
CA GLY A 7 -3.14 1.39 -1.87
C GLY A 7 -3.11 0.25 -2.88
N CYS A 8 -2.91 -0.97 -2.38
CA CYS A 8 -3.05 -2.19 -3.17
C CYS A 8 -4.48 -2.73 -3.09
N HIS A 9 -4.99 -3.34 -4.17
CA HIS A 9 -6.27 -4.05 -4.14
C HIS A 9 -6.38 -5.08 -3.00
N ALA A 10 -5.27 -5.67 -2.54
CA ALA A 10 -5.28 -6.58 -1.39
C ALA A 10 -5.77 -5.93 -0.07
N LEU A 11 -5.70 -4.60 0.08
CA LEU A 11 -6.18 -3.88 1.26
C LEU A 11 -7.51 -3.13 1.02
N THR A 12 -8.21 -3.38 -0.09
CA THR A 12 -9.36 -2.57 -0.52
C THR A 12 -10.37 -2.31 0.60
N ARG A 13 -10.83 -3.37 1.28
CA ARG A 13 -11.82 -3.23 2.36
C ARG A 13 -11.27 -2.44 3.54
N LEU A 14 -10.02 -2.66 3.94
CA LEU A 14 -9.40 -1.96 5.06
C LEU A 14 -9.17 -0.47 4.75
N VAL A 15 -8.74 -0.15 3.53
CA VAL A 15 -8.53 1.24 3.10
C VAL A 15 -9.86 1.99 3.07
N TYR A 16 -10.89 1.44 2.43
CA TYR A 16 -12.20 2.10 2.37
C TYR A 16 -12.88 2.19 3.73
N LEU A 17 -12.74 1.17 4.59
CA LEU A 17 -13.22 1.24 5.97
C LEU A 17 -12.52 2.37 6.72
N SER A 18 -11.19 2.45 6.64
CA SER A 18 -10.42 3.51 7.30
C SER A 18 -10.78 4.90 6.77
N ALA A 19 -11.00 5.03 5.46
CA ALA A 19 -11.44 6.27 4.84
C ALA A 19 -12.84 6.69 5.33
N ALA A 20 -13.78 5.75 5.46
CA ALA A 20 -15.14 6.02 5.92
C ALA A 20 -15.21 6.51 7.38
N TYR A 21 -14.27 6.08 8.23
CA TYR A 21 -14.16 6.51 9.63
C TYR A 21 -13.23 7.72 9.83
N SER A 22 -12.60 8.23 8.78
CA SER A 22 -11.65 9.34 8.88
C SER A 22 -12.36 10.69 9.07
N HIS A 23 -11.77 11.57 9.88
CA HIS A 23 -12.16 12.99 9.95
C HIS A 23 -11.58 13.84 8.80
N HIS A 24 -10.94 13.20 7.82
CA HIS A 24 -10.30 13.85 6.67
C HIS A 24 -10.98 13.41 5.36
N LEU A 25 -10.93 14.25 4.34
CA LEU A 25 -11.31 13.85 2.99
C LEU A 25 -10.22 12.92 2.45
N VAL A 26 -10.56 11.67 2.13
CA VAL A 26 -9.60 10.69 1.60
C VAL A 26 -9.97 10.32 0.17
N ASP A 27 -9.17 10.79 -0.79
CA ASP A 27 -9.25 10.34 -2.18
C ASP A 27 -8.44 9.04 -2.35
N VAL A 28 -9.11 7.93 -2.63
CA VAL A 28 -8.51 6.59 -2.67
C VAL A 28 -8.23 6.17 -4.11
N THR A 29 -6.99 5.78 -4.39
CA THR A 29 -6.57 5.13 -5.63
C THR A 29 -5.93 3.79 -5.31
N LEU A 30 -6.46 2.72 -5.89
CA LEU A 30 -5.96 1.37 -5.66
C LEU A 30 -5.31 0.81 -6.92
N MET A 31 -4.24 0.04 -6.73
CA MET A 31 -3.47 -0.56 -7.81
C MET A 31 -3.63 -2.10 -7.84
N PRO A 32 -3.52 -2.72 -9.02
CA PRO A 32 -3.64 -4.17 -9.17
C PRO A 32 -2.62 -4.96 -8.34
N ILE A 33 -3.07 -6.08 -7.77
CA ILE A 33 -2.23 -6.98 -6.95
C ILE A 33 -1.01 -7.48 -7.76
N GLY A 34 -1.20 -7.76 -9.05
CA GLY A 34 -0.18 -8.33 -9.94
C GLY A 34 1.11 -7.50 -10.08
N LEU A 35 1.07 -6.20 -9.76
CA LEU A 35 2.27 -5.36 -9.79
C LEU A 35 3.33 -5.78 -8.76
N HIS A 36 2.96 -6.52 -7.72
CA HIS A 36 3.92 -7.07 -6.74
C HIS A 36 4.86 -8.12 -7.37
N ASN A 37 4.51 -8.69 -8.53
CA ASN A 37 5.40 -9.57 -9.28
C ASN A 37 6.54 -8.80 -9.98
N GLN A 38 6.44 -7.46 -10.07
CA GLN A 38 7.42 -6.59 -10.71
C GLN A 38 7.68 -5.33 -9.86
N PRO A 39 8.40 -5.43 -8.71
CA PRO A 39 8.54 -4.32 -7.75
C PRO A 39 9.10 -3.02 -8.33
N LEU A 40 9.99 -3.10 -9.32
CA LEU A 40 10.52 -1.92 -10.01
C LEU A 40 9.44 -1.21 -10.84
N ASN A 41 8.59 -1.96 -11.52
CA ASN A 41 7.45 -1.43 -12.27
C ASN A 41 6.42 -0.82 -11.29
N LEU A 42 6.13 -1.49 -10.18
CA LEU A 42 5.28 -0.93 -9.12
C LEU A 42 5.80 0.41 -8.60
N ARG A 43 7.11 0.54 -8.38
CA ARG A 43 7.74 1.82 -8.00
C ARG A 43 7.51 2.92 -9.02
N VAL A 44 7.74 2.63 -10.31
CA VAL A 44 7.57 3.60 -11.40
C VAL A 44 6.13 4.11 -11.43
N GLN A 45 5.15 3.20 -11.30
CA GLN A 45 3.74 3.56 -11.31
C GLN A 45 3.31 4.32 -10.04
N LEU A 46 3.80 3.93 -8.86
CA LEU A 46 3.58 4.69 -7.63
C LEU A 46 4.15 6.11 -7.73
N GLN A 47 5.36 6.26 -8.29
CA GLN A 47 5.97 7.57 -8.50
C GLN A 47 5.16 8.42 -9.48
N ALA A 48 4.66 7.83 -10.58
CA ALA A 48 3.80 8.55 -11.52
C ALA A 48 2.50 9.05 -10.86
N LEU A 49 1.88 8.24 -10.00
CA LEU A 49 0.71 8.66 -9.22
C LEU A 49 1.04 9.76 -8.22
N ILE A 50 2.21 9.72 -7.58
CA ILE A 50 2.69 10.79 -6.70
C ILE A 50 2.90 12.08 -7.49
N ASP A 51 3.56 12.00 -8.64
CA ASP A 51 3.87 13.14 -9.50
C ASP A 51 2.60 13.81 -10.03
N ASP A 52 1.55 13.03 -10.32
CA ASP A 52 0.25 13.54 -10.77
C ASP A 52 -0.44 14.42 -9.70
N THR A 53 -0.20 14.17 -8.40
CA THR A 53 -0.88 14.92 -7.33
C THR A 53 -0.43 16.39 -7.20
N VAL A 54 0.69 16.77 -7.81
CA VAL A 54 1.27 18.11 -7.70
C VAL A 54 0.25 19.15 -8.15
N GLY A 55 0.02 20.18 -7.32
CA GLY A 55 -0.94 21.24 -7.63
C GLY A 55 -2.43 20.85 -7.52
N GLN A 56 -2.77 19.61 -7.13
CA GLN A 56 -4.17 19.19 -6.94
C GLN A 56 -4.75 19.55 -5.55
N GLY A 57 -3.98 20.24 -4.71
CA GLY A 57 -4.40 20.74 -3.40
C GLY A 57 -4.58 19.65 -2.34
N TYR A 58 -3.79 18.58 -2.38
CA TYR A 58 -3.71 17.61 -1.27
C TYR A 58 -2.76 18.13 -0.19
N ASP A 59 -3.02 17.77 1.07
CA ASP A 59 -2.15 18.09 2.20
C ASP A 59 -1.07 17.03 2.42
N ALA A 60 -1.33 15.78 2.04
CA ALA A 60 -0.39 14.66 2.14
C ALA A 60 -0.83 13.48 1.25
N ILE A 61 0.15 12.63 0.90
CA ILE A 61 -0.10 11.32 0.28
C ILE A 61 0.17 10.23 1.30
N VAL A 62 -0.83 9.41 1.59
CA VAL A 62 -0.73 8.25 2.48
C VAL A 62 -0.62 6.97 1.65
N LEU A 63 0.38 6.15 1.95
CA LEU A 63 0.63 4.87 1.28
C LEU A 63 0.12 3.73 2.16
N ALA A 64 -0.91 3.01 1.69
CA ALA A 64 -1.33 1.73 2.27
C ALA A 64 -0.43 0.60 1.73
N TYR A 65 0.88 0.73 1.99
CA TYR A 65 1.95 -0.16 1.52
C TYR A 65 3.06 -0.28 2.57
N GLY A 66 3.68 -1.46 2.70
CA GLY A 66 4.98 -1.61 3.36
C GLY A 66 6.15 -1.38 2.38
N LEU A 67 7.30 -2.01 2.61
CA LEU A 67 8.39 -2.03 1.63
C LEU A 67 8.04 -2.86 0.38
N CYS A 68 7.24 -3.92 0.52
CA CYS A 68 6.65 -4.71 -0.58
C CYS A 68 7.67 -5.09 -1.66
N GLY A 69 8.71 -5.85 -1.29
CA GLY A 69 9.79 -6.21 -2.22
C GLY A 69 10.65 -5.01 -2.65
N GLN A 70 10.76 -4.00 -1.77
CA GLN A 70 11.42 -2.71 -2.01
C GLN A 70 10.72 -1.81 -3.04
N ALA A 71 9.47 -2.07 -3.42
CA ALA A 71 8.73 -1.24 -4.37
C ALA A 71 8.61 0.23 -3.89
N THR A 72 8.41 0.46 -2.60
CA THR A 72 8.29 1.82 -2.04
C THR A 72 9.63 2.48 -1.70
N ALA A 73 10.74 1.74 -1.72
CA ALA A 73 12.06 2.30 -1.47
C ALA A 73 12.49 3.22 -2.62
N GLY A 74 12.89 4.45 -2.33
CA GLY A 74 13.30 5.43 -3.34
C GLY A 74 12.15 6.25 -3.97
N LEU A 75 10.91 6.07 -3.49
CA LEU A 75 9.85 7.03 -3.79
C LEU A 75 10.24 8.42 -3.26
N THR A 76 10.00 9.44 -4.07
CA THR A 76 10.38 10.82 -3.77
C THR A 76 9.12 11.66 -3.57
N ALA A 77 9.01 12.28 -2.40
CA ALA A 77 8.02 13.32 -2.13
C ALA A 77 8.28 14.53 -3.03
N ARG A 78 7.21 15.19 -3.49
CA ARG A 78 7.30 16.43 -4.28
C ARG A 78 7.09 17.63 -3.38
N ASP A 79 6.03 18.39 -3.64
CA ASP A 79 5.58 19.53 -2.86
C ASP A 79 4.84 19.14 -1.57
N ILE A 80 4.35 17.90 -1.48
CA ILE A 80 3.59 17.40 -0.33
C ILE A 80 4.21 16.14 0.29
N PRO A 81 4.06 15.93 1.61
CA PRO A 81 4.68 14.81 2.31
C PRO A 81 4.11 13.45 1.90
N LEU A 82 5.00 12.46 1.79
CA LEU A 82 4.64 11.04 1.71
C LEU A 82 4.64 10.42 3.11
N VAL A 83 3.55 9.74 3.46
CA VAL A 83 3.40 9.03 4.73
C VAL A 83 3.20 7.55 4.44
N LEU A 84 4.05 6.69 5.02
CA LEU A 84 3.95 5.25 4.87
C LEU A 84 4.17 4.54 6.22
N PRO A 85 3.53 3.39 6.46
CA PRO A 85 3.79 2.59 7.64
C PRO A 85 5.20 2.00 7.60
N ARG A 86 5.84 1.94 8.78
CA ARG A 86 7.13 1.27 8.95
C ARG A 86 6.93 -0.26 8.97
N ALA A 87 6.77 -0.86 7.79
CA ALA A 87 6.42 -2.26 7.60
C ALA A 87 7.27 -2.93 6.50
N HIS A 88 7.54 -4.23 6.63
CA HIS A 88 8.25 -5.00 5.59
C HIS A 88 7.40 -5.14 4.32
N ASP A 89 6.12 -5.38 4.48
CA ASP A 89 5.13 -5.50 3.41
C ASP A 89 3.72 -5.35 3.99
N CYS A 90 2.71 -5.57 3.15
CA CYS A 90 1.32 -5.52 3.56
C CYS A 90 0.93 -6.64 4.55
N ILE A 91 1.67 -7.75 4.65
CA ILE A 91 1.41 -8.80 5.64
C ILE A 91 1.60 -8.24 7.04
N THR A 92 2.62 -7.41 7.26
CA THR A 92 2.81 -6.71 8.54
C THR A 92 1.57 -5.89 8.93
N LEU A 93 0.90 -5.26 7.96
CA LEU A 93 -0.31 -4.47 8.19
C LEU A 93 -1.50 -5.35 8.59
N PHE A 94 -1.69 -6.50 7.93
CA PHE A 94 -2.73 -7.46 8.30
C PHE A 94 -2.49 -8.10 9.67
N LEU A 95 -1.24 -8.36 10.02
CA LEU A 95 -0.88 -8.91 11.33
C LEU A 95 -0.99 -7.88 12.45
N GLY A 96 -0.97 -6.59 12.11
CA GLY A 96 -1.05 -5.47 13.05
C GLY A 96 0.20 -5.28 13.91
N SER A 97 1.27 -6.05 13.67
CA SER A 97 2.47 -6.04 14.51
C SER A 97 3.71 -6.49 13.73
N ARG A 98 4.77 -5.70 13.84
CA ARG A 98 6.11 -6.06 13.35
C ARG A 98 6.65 -7.30 14.07
N THR A 99 6.44 -7.39 15.38
CA THR A 99 6.89 -8.55 16.19
C THR A 99 6.21 -9.82 15.71
N ARG A 100 4.88 -9.78 15.54
CA ARG A 100 4.12 -10.93 15.02
C ARG A 100 4.57 -11.32 13.62
N TYR A 101 4.81 -10.35 12.73
CA TYR A 101 5.38 -10.64 11.42
C TYR A 101 6.72 -11.38 11.52
N GLN A 102 7.63 -10.94 12.41
CA GLN A 102 8.93 -11.57 12.60
C GLN A 102 8.83 -12.99 13.18
N GLU A 103 7.91 -13.21 14.12
CA GLU A 103 7.65 -14.53 14.70
C GLU A 103 7.15 -15.52 13.66
N GLU A 104 6.18 -15.11 12.85
CA GLU A 104 5.62 -15.93 11.75
C GLU A 104 6.69 -16.22 10.70
N PHE A 105 7.45 -15.21 10.28
CA PHE A 105 8.53 -15.35 9.31
C PHE A 105 9.65 -16.28 9.81
N ALA A 106 10.03 -16.20 11.09
CA ALA A 106 11.05 -17.05 11.67
C ALA A 106 10.58 -18.51 11.86
N ARG A 107 9.28 -18.69 12.19
CA ARG A 107 8.69 -20.01 12.43
C ARG A 107 8.44 -20.78 11.14
N GLU A 108 7.87 -20.12 10.13
CA GLU A 108 7.49 -20.75 8.86
C GLU A 108 7.65 -19.74 7.69
N PRO A 109 8.88 -19.52 7.19
CA PRO A 109 9.15 -18.52 6.15
C PRO A 109 8.46 -18.85 4.81
N GLY A 110 8.02 -20.09 4.59
CA GLY A 110 7.29 -20.54 3.40
C GLY A 110 5.78 -20.33 3.46
N THR A 111 5.27 -19.64 4.49
CA THR A 111 3.82 -19.43 4.67
C THR A 111 3.21 -18.67 3.50
N TYR A 112 2.19 -19.26 2.87
CA TYR A 112 1.35 -18.57 1.90
C TYR A 112 0.27 -17.76 2.62
N TRP A 113 0.20 -16.46 2.31
CA TRP A 113 -0.74 -15.54 2.93
C TRP A 113 -1.89 -15.23 1.99
N TYR A 114 -3.12 -15.43 2.49
CA TYR A 114 -4.33 -15.08 1.78
C TYR A 114 -5.21 -14.18 2.65
N VAL A 115 -5.80 -13.19 2.02
CA VAL A 115 -6.88 -12.37 2.57
C VAL A 115 -8.02 -12.35 1.56
N GLN A 116 -9.24 -12.06 2.01
CA GLN A 116 -10.42 -12.09 1.14
C GLN A 116 -10.24 -11.24 -0.13
N ASP A 117 -9.73 -10.02 0.03
CA ASP A 117 -9.44 -9.12 -1.08
C ASP A 117 -8.36 -9.65 -2.03
N TYR A 118 -7.38 -10.42 -1.52
CA TYR A 118 -6.38 -11.06 -2.38
C TYR A 118 -7.03 -12.11 -3.28
N ILE A 119 -7.94 -12.92 -2.74
CA ILE A 119 -8.62 -13.97 -3.51
C ILE A 119 -9.58 -13.36 -4.53
N GLU A 120 -10.39 -12.38 -4.11
CA GLU A 120 -11.44 -11.79 -4.95
C GLU A 120 -10.91 -10.83 -6.01
N ARG A 121 -9.76 -10.18 -5.77
CA ARG A 121 -9.25 -9.08 -6.61
C ARG A 121 -7.91 -9.42 -7.27
N ARG A 122 -7.48 -10.68 -7.21
CA ARG A 122 -6.37 -11.17 -8.03
C ARG A 122 -6.85 -11.17 -9.47
N GLU A 123 -6.42 -10.17 -10.24
CA GLU A 123 -6.66 -10.14 -11.67
C GLU A 123 -5.99 -11.37 -12.31
N GLY A 124 -6.82 -12.22 -12.92
CA GLY A 124 -6.37 -13.45 -13.55
C GLY A 124 -5.67 -13.16 -14.87
N LYS A 125 -4.36 -12.85 -14.82
CA LYS A 125 -3.41 -13.06 -15.92
C LYS A 125 -2.04 -13.37 -15.31
N GLY A 126 -1.83 -14.66 -15.02
CA GLY A 126 -0.51 -15.26 -15.05
C GLY A 126 -0.13 -15.59 -16.48
#